data_AF-A0AAD1WA34-F1
#
_entry.id   AF-A0AAD1WA34-F1
#
_cell.length_a   1.000
_cell.length_b   1.000
_cell.length_c   1.000
_cell.angle_alpha   90.00
_cell.angle_beta   90.00
_cell.angle_gamma   90.00
#
_symmetry.space_group_name_H-M   'P 1'
#
loop_
_entity.id
_entity.type
_entity.pdbx_description
1 polymer ?
#
loop_
_entity_poly.entity_id
_entity_poly.type
_entity_poly.pdbx_seq_one_letter_code
_entity_poly.pdbx_strand_id
1 'polypeptide(L)'
;MAPMYANGYMYIFEQENILTPFQANIAFYRRFIDDIIMIWNGTPDSTTQMLETINHLDTPVLLTMTIDPYTVDFLDIRLYKEKKHHSLYSLQQANRQKYPLACNQPSSKASH
;
A
#
# COMPACT_ATOMS: atom_id res chain seq x y z
N MET A 1 14.07 -3.13 -16.15
CA MET A 1 14.75 -1.84 -15.98
C MET A 1 13.84 -0.79 -15.32
N ALA A 2 12.57 -0.67 -15.70
CA ALA A 2 11.62 0.32 -15.14
C ALA A 2 11.47 0.36 -13.59
N PRO A 3 11.46 -0.76 -12.84
CA PRO A 3 11.24 -0.72 -11.39
C PRO A 3 12.37 -0.03 -10.61
N MET A 4 13.60 -0.14 -11.11
CA MET A 4 14.77 0.47 -10.46
C MET A 4 14.74 2.00 -10.62
N TYR A 5 14.31 2.47 -11.79
CA TYR A 5 14.16 3.91 -12.06
C TYR A 5 13.06 4.53 -11.18
N ALA A 6 11.89 3.89 -11.11
CA ALA A 6 10.79 4.31 -10.23
C ALA A 6 11.24 4.36 -8.76
N ASN A 7 11.93 3.31 -8.29
CA ASN A 7 12.45 3.27 -6.93
C ASN A 7 13.43 4.40 -6.60
N GLY A 8 14.31 4.76 -7.54
CA GLY A 8 15.28 5.84 -7.36
C GLY A 8 14.62 7.21 -7.38
N TYR A 9 13.70 7.45 -8.32
CA TYR A 9 12.95 8.71 -8.39
C TYR A 9 12.11 8.92 -7.12
N MET A 10 11.34 7.91 -6.71
CA MET A 10 10.51 7.97 -5.49
C MET A 10 11.35 8.14 -4.23
N TYR A 11 12.57 7.59 -4.20
CA TYR A 11 13.50 7.80 -3.08
C TYR A 11 13.98 9.25 -2.97
N ILE A 12 14.30 9.91 -4.08
CA ILE A 12 14.71 11.33 -4.03
C ILE A 12 13.50 12.20 -3.66
N PHE A 13 12.36 11.94 -4.32
CA PHE A 13 11.12 12.66 -4.10
C PHE A 13 10.65 12.59 -2.64
N GLU A 14 10.67 11.41 -2.02
CA GLU A 14 10.24 11.24 -0.62
C GLU A 14 11.16 11.96 0.36
N GLN A 15 12.48 11.97 0.13
CA GLN A 15 13.41 12.66 1.02
C GLN A 15 13.18 14.16 0.98
N GLU A 16 13.04 14.73 -0.21
CA GLU A 16 12.95 16.18 -0.39
C GLU A 16 11.58 16.73 -0.02
N ASN A 17 10.50 16.03 -0.38
CA ASN A 17 9.14 16.59 -0.33
C ASN A 17 8.26 16.01 0.79
N ILE A 18 8.62 14.86 1.37
CA ILE A 18 7.81 14.18 2.39
C ILE A 18 8.56 14.15 3.73
N LEU A 19 9.70 13.45 3.77
CA LEU A 19 10.40 13.17 5.01
C LEU A 19 11.02 14.42 5.60
N THR A 20 11.76 15.23 4.84
CA THR A 20 12.38 16.46 5.36
C THR A 20 11.36 17.45 5.95
N PRO A 21 10.27 17.84 5.24
CA PRO A 21 9.33 18.84 5.76
C PRO A 21 8.38 18.31 6.85
N PHE A 22 8.03 17.01 6.82
CA PHE A 22 6.97 16.46 7.69
C PHE A 22 7.46 15.43 8.71
N GLN A 23 8.79 15.24 8.85
CA GLN A 23 9.39 14.22 9.73
C GLN A 23 8.79 14.21 11.14
N ALA A 24 8.55 15.38 11.71
CA ALA A 24 8.06 15.53 13.08
C ALA A 24 6.66 14.91 13.30
N ASN A 25 5.85 14.83 12.24
CA ASN A 25 4.48 14.31 12.31
C ASN A 25 4.40 12.83 11.87
N ILE A 26 5.50 12.26 11.37
CA ILE A 26 5.56 10.89 10.86
C ILE A 26 6.06 9.95 11.97
N ALA A 27 5.18 9.10 12.47
CA ALA A 27 5.54 8.06 13.44
C ALA A 27 6.14 6.82 12.77
N PHE A 28 5.65 6.51 11.57
CA PHE A 28 6.07 5.37 10.79
C PHE A 28 5.90 5.68 9.31
N TYR A 29 6.86 5.24 8.50
CA TYR A 29 6.83 5.38 7.05
C TYR A 29 7.45 4.16 6.38
N ARG A 30 6.72 3.58 5.45
CA ARG A 30 7.18 2.51 4.56
C ARG A 30 6.63 2.74 3.17
N ARG A 31 7.43 2.38 2.17
CA ARG A 31 7.08 2.46 0.76
C ARG A 31 7.34 1.12 0.09
N PHE A 32 6.47 0.77 -0.85
CA PHE A 32 6.65 -0.34 -1.78
C PHE A 32 6.43 0.17 -3.20
N ILE A 33 7.54 0.42 -3.92
CA ILE A 33 7.54 1.03 -5.25
C ILE A 33 6.77 2.37 -5.22
N ASP A 34 5.51 2.40 -5.64
CA ASP A 34 4.71 3.62 -5.71
C ASP A 34 3.70 3.72 -4.55
N ASP A 35 3.46 2.63 -3.81
CA ASP A 35 2.53 2.59 -2.68
C ASP A 35 3.21 2.99 -1.38
N ILE A 36 2.62 3.92 -0.64
CA ILE A 36 3.14 4.43 0.63
C ILE A 36 2.16 4.11 1.76
N ILE A 37 2.69 3.62 2.88
CA ILE A 37 1.97 3.53 4.14
C ILE A 37 2.67 4.37 5.20
N MET A 38 1.87 5.15 5.91
CA MET A 38 2.34 6.09 6.92
C MET A 38 1.45 6.05 8.15
N ILE A 39 2.06 6.12 9.33
CA ILE A 39 1.36 6.43 10.58
C ILE A 39 1.68 7.87 10.92
N TRP A 40 0.62 8.68 11.02
CA TRP A 40 0.70 10.11 11.27
C TRP A 40 0.29 10.43 12.71
N ASN A 41 1.11 11.23 13.40
CA ASN A 41 0.85 11.70 14.77
C ASN A 41 0.20 13.09 14.81
N GLY A 42 0.15 13.81 13.68
CA GLY A 42 -0.46 15.14 13.59
C GLY A 42 -1.98 15.12 13.45
N THR A 43 -2.57 16.29 13.23
CA THR A 43 -4.01 16.45 12.98
C THR A 43 -4.37 16.00 11.56
N PRO A 44 -5.62 15.59 11.30
CA PRO A 44 -6.09 15.26 9.95
C PRO A 44 -5.90 16.42 8.96
N ASP A 45 -6.01 17.67 9.42
CA ASP A 45 -5.76 18.87 8.61
C ASP A 45 -4.31 18.95 8.15
N SER A 46 -3.35 18.63 9.03
CA SER A 46 -1.92 18.64 8.67
C SER A 46 -1.58 17.56 7.64
N THR A 47 -2.27 16.42 7.66
CA THR A 47 -2.11 15.37 6.64
C THR A 47 -2.69 15.80 5.30
N THR A 48 -3.82 16.51 5.32
CA THR A 48 -4.44 17.07 4.10
C THR A 48 -3.56 18.15 3.49
N GLN A 49 -3.01 19.04 4.32
CA GLN A 49 -2.07 20.07 3.89
C GLN A 49 -0.80 19.48 3.26
N MET A 50 -0.27 18.38 3.83
CA MET A 50 0.85 17.65 3.22
C MET A 50 0.48 17.16 1.81
N LEU A 51 -0.68 16.52 1.66
CA LEU A 51 -1.16 16.00 0.37
C LEU A 51 -1.31 17.11 -0.67
N GLU A 52 -1.94 18.22 -0.29
CA GLU A 52 -2.10 19.38 -1.16
C GLU A 52 -0.76 19.96 -1.57
N THR A 53 0.16 20.13 -0.62
CA THR A 53 1.51 20.66 -0.88
C THR A 53 2.22 19.83 -1.93
N ILE A 54 2.13 18.50 -1.82
CA ILE A 54 2.78 17.57 -2.74
C ILE A 54 2.11 17.61 -4.13
N ASN A 55 0.77 17.58 -4.18
CA ASN A 55 0.03 17.61 -5.44
C ASN A 55 0.12 18.96 -6.16
N HIS A 56 0.57 20.02 -5.48
CA HIS A 56 0.85 21.32 -6.10
C HIS A 56 2.27 21.45 -6.66
N LEU A 57 3.16 20.48 -6.41
CA LEU A 57 4.48 20.48 -7.02
C LEU A 57 4.37 20.22 -8.53
N ASP A 58 5.21 20.89 -9.33
CA ASP A 58 5.34 20.63 -10.76
C ASP A 58 6.12 19.34 -11.01
N THR A 59 5.52 18.22 -10.58
CA THR A 59 6.07 16.87 -10.70
C THR A 59 5.05 15.97 -11.37
N PRO A 60 5.50 14.94 -12.11
CA PRO A 60 4.59 13.99 -12.75
C PRO A 60 3.88 13.06 -11.75
N VAL A 61 4.16 13.16 -10.46
CA VAL A 61 3.63 12.26 -9.42
C VAL A 61 2.52 12.96 -8.66
N LEU A 62 1.32 12.35 -8.69
CA LEU A 62 0.18 12.76 -7.89
C LEU A 62 -0.07 11.70 -6.82
N LEU A 63 -0.17 12.15 -5.56
CA LEU A 63 -0.48 11.27 -4.44
C LEU A 63 -1.99 11.24 -4.21
N THR A 64 -2.48 10.03 -3.95
CA THR A 64 -3.85 9.80 -3.45
C THR A 64 -3.73 9.21 -2.05
N MET A 65 -4.51 9.71 -1.11
CA MET A 65 -4.44 9.29 0.29
C MET A 65 -5.80 8.83 0.79
N THR A 66 -5.78 7.75 1.57
CA THR A 66 -6.92 7.30 2.36
C THR A 66 -6.51 7.35 3.83
N ILE A 67 -7.33 7.99 4.67
CA ILE A 67 -7.07 8.12 6.11
C ILE A 67 -8.13 7.34 6.86
N ASP A 68 -7.71 6.40 7.70
CA ASP A 68 -8.58 5.75 8.67
C ASP A 68 -7.82 5.50 9.99
N PRO A 69 -8.43 5.81 11.15
CA PRO A 69 -7.75 5.75 12.45
C PRO A 69 -7.57 4.33 13.01
N TYR A 70 -8.26 3.33 12.44
CA TYR A 70 -8.29 1.97 12.96
C TYR A 70 -7.81 0.92 11.98
N THR A 71 -7.86 1.18 10.67
CA THR A 71 -7.61 0.21 9.63
C THR A 71 -6.91 0.86 8.45
N VAL A 72 -6.01 0.13 7.79
CA VAL A 72 -5.41 0.58 6.54
C VAL A 72 -5.12 -0.61 5.66
N ASP A 73 -5.51 -0.51 4.40
CA ASP A 73 -5.22 -1.50 3.37
C ASP A 73 -3.94 -1.11 2.64
N PHE A 74 -2.98 -2.03 2.59
CA PHE A 74 -1.70 -1.83 1.92
C PHE A 74 -1.31 -3.11 1.18
N LEU A 75 -1.25 -3.07 -0.15
CA LEU A 75 -1.02 -4.25 -0.99
C LEU A 75 -2.02 -5.39 -0.63
N ASP A 76 -1.51 -6.59 -0.34
CA ASP A 76 -2.30 -7.76 0.05
C ASP A 76 -2.56 -7.85 1.56
N ILE A 77 -2.16 -6.83 2.34
CA ILE A 77 -2.29 -6.82 3.80
C ILE A 77 -3.28 -5.74 4.26
N ARG A 78 -4.17 -6.14 5.17
CA ARG A 78 -5.02 -5.23 5.94
C ARG A 78 -4.44 -5.13 7.35
N LEU A 79 -4.07 -3.92 7.74
CA LEU A 79 -3.57 -3.59 9.07
C LEU A 79 -4.72 -3.03 9.91
N TYR A 80 -4.79 -3.42 11.18
CA TYR A 80 -5.76 -2.88 12.11
C TYR A 80 -5.14 -2.54 13.46
N LYS A 81 -5.65 -1.50 14.11
CA LYS A 81 -5.25 -1.05 15.44
C LYS A 81 -6.16 -1.70 16.48
N GLU A 82 -5.67 -2.72 17.18
CA GLU A 82 -6.40 -3.39 18.24
C GLU A 82 -6.28 -2.66 19.58
N LYS A 83 -7.38 -2.58 20.34
CA LYS A 83 -7.45 -1.84 21.62
C LYS A 83 -6.90 -2.62 22.83
N LYS A 84 -6.59 -3.92 22.69
CA LYS A 84 -6.34 -4.81 23.84
C LYS A 84 -4.98 -5.51 23.88
N HIS A 85 -4.20 -5.51 22.79
CA HIS A 85 -2.84 -6.04 22.77
C HIS A 85 -1.99 -5.24 21.77
N HIS A 86 -0.77 -4.87 22.14
CA HIS A 86 0.21 -4.22 21.25
C HIS A 86 0.77 -5.21 20.23
N SER A 87 -0.08 -5.75 19.36
CA SER A 87 0.29 -6.76 18.39
C SER A 87 -0.30 -6.37 17.03
N LEU A 88 0.57 -6.07 16.07
CA LEU A 88 0.18 -5.83 14.67
C LEU A 88 -0.08 -7.19 14.02
N TYR A 89 -1.31 -7.44 13.59
CA TYR A 89 -1.65 -8.63 12.84
C TYR A 89 -1.80 -8.27 11.36
N SER A 90 -1.14 -9.01 10.49
CA SER A 90 -1.47 -9.01 9.05
C SER A 90 -2.49 -10.12 8.81
N LEU A 91 -3.66 -9.78 8.28
CA LEU A 91 -4.51 -10.79 7.66
C LEU A 91 -3.87 -11.13 6.31
N GLN A 92 -2.92 -12.07 6.29
CA GLN A 92 -2.62 -12.77 5.05
C GLN A 92 -3.93 -13.41 4.62
N GLN A 93 -4.48 -12.98 3.48
CA GLN A 93 -5.67 -13.58 2.93
C GLN A 93 -5.46 -15.10 2.88
N ALA A 94 -6.17 -15.83 3.74
CA ALA A 94 -6.30 -17.28 3.63
C ALA A 94 -7.21 -17.58 2.43
N ASN A 95 -6.75 -17.22 1.23
CA ASN A 95 -7.37 -17.57 -0.03
C ASN A 95 -6.39 -18.42 -0.86
N ARG A 96 -5.85 -19.46 -0.21
CA ARG A 96 -5.49 -20.69 -0.91
C ARG A 96 -6.70 -21.61 -0.82
N GLN A 97 -7.49 -21.67 -1.88
CA GLN A 97 -8.29 -22.80 -2.39
C GLN A 97 -9.41 -22.22 -3.28
N LYS A 98 -9.69 -22.64 -4.51
CA LYS A 98 -9.32 -23.81 -5.31
C LYS A 98 -9.67 -23.42 -6.76
N TYR A 99 -8.75 -23.53 -7.71
CA TYR A 99 -9.18 -23.78 -9.10
C TYR A 99 -9.56 -25.26 -9.17
N PRO A 100 -10.81 -25.65 -9.45
CA PRO A 100 -11.08 -27.00 -9.86
C PRO A 100 -10.56 -27.13 -11.30
N LEU A 101 -9.40 -27.75 -11.49
CA LEU A 101 -9.14 -28.38 -12.78
C LEU A 101 -10.10 -29.56 -12.87
N ALA A 102 -11.22 -29.32 -13.52
CA ALA A 102 -12.20 -30.32 -13.88
C ALA A 102 -11.48 -31.46 -14.61
N CYS A 103 -11.46 -32.64 -13.99
CA CYS A 103 -11.13 -33.87 -14.69
C CYS A 103 -12.34 -34.22 -15.55
N ASN A 104 -12.45 -33.58 -16.71
CA ASN A 104 -13.43 -33.99 -17.72
C ASN A 104 -12.84 -35.18 -18.47
N GLN A 105 -13.30 -36.39 -18.10
CA GLN A 105 -13.33 -37.50 -19.05
C GLN A 105 -14.39 -37.19 -20.11
N PRO A 106 -14.09 -37.34 -21.40
CA PRO A 106 -15.09 -37.74 -22.36
C PRO A 106 -14.87 -39.21 -22.72
N SER A 107 -15.87 -40.02 -22.38
CA SER A 107 -16.11 -41.28 -23.07
C SER A 107 -16.27 -41.02 -24.57
N SER A 108 -15.52 -41.72 -25.41
CA SER A 108 -15.86 -41.88 -26.83
C SER A 108 -15.54 -43.30 -27.28
N LYS A 109 -16.60 -44.02 -27.65
CA LYS A 109 -16.55 -45.28 -28.42
C LYS A 109 -16.17 -44.99 -29.88
N ALA A 110 -15.31 -45.81 -30.48
CA ALA A 110 -15.25 -46.16 -31.92
C ALA A 110 -14.13 -47.22 -32.09
N SER A 111 -14.43 -48.51 -32.31
CA SER A 111 -14.55 -49.17 -33.63
C SER A 111 -13.34 -48.95 -34.56
N HIS A 112 -12.40 -49.91 -34.58
CA HIS A 112 -12.15 -50.80 -35.71
C HIS A 112 -11.28 -51.99 -35.30
#